data_AF-A0A829HE29-F1
#
_entry.id   AF-A0A829HE29-F1
#
_cell.length_a   1.000
_cell.length_b   1.000
_cell.length_c   1.000
_cell.angle_alpha   90.00
_cell.angle_beta   90.00
_cell.angle_gamma   90.00
#
_symmetry.space_group_name_H-M   'P 1'
#
loop_
_entity.id
_entity.type
_entity.pdbx_description
1 polymer ?
#
loop_
_entity_poly.entity_id
_entity_poly.type
_entity_poly.pdbx_seq_one_letter_code
_entity_poly.pdbx_strand_id
1 'polypeptide(L)'
;MALEQQHNPIIDKANSSTNLREKAARVSASQLELIPTDGSMNVSFYYIPHMSSAVEVLRVRKALLSFSDQLIEHGIDLEARHLALYHQDAIPEVTAALQRLNLGAELQQTLPHYEPLELSTAQHESTQNKSMPPSESVLSLMQQFFSAVFEKVRLWIKAVRNKQDQ
;
A
#
# COMPACT_ATOMS: atom_id res chain seq x y z
N MET A 1 1.98 67.40 15.05
CA MET A 1 2.37 66.37 14.07
C MET A 1 1.17 65.50 13.78
N ALA A 2 1.04 65.09 12.52
CA ALA A 2 -0.20 64.75 11.82
C ALA A 2 -0.83 63.39 12.19
N LEU A 3 -2.15 63.33 11.96
CA LEU A 3 -3.04 62.16 11.96
C LEU A 3 -2.67 61.20 10.82
N GLU A 4 -2.79 59.89 11.02
CA GLU A 4 -3.52 59.04 10.06
C GLU A 4 -3.83 57.64 10.64
N GLN A 5 -5.11 57.37 10.87
CA GLN A 5 -5.67 56.02 10.93
C GLN A 5 -6.02 55.62 9.50
N GLN A 6 -5.54 54.48 9.01
CA GLN A 6 -6.05 53.90 7.75
C GLN A 6 -6.78 52.59 8.03
N HIS A 7 -8.11 52.67 7.96
CA HIS A 7 -8.98 51.61 7.49
C HIS A 7 -8.96 51.64 5.94
N ASN A 8 -8.83 50.50 5.26
CA ASN A 8 -9.96 49.84 4.60
C ASN A 8 -9.53 48.57 3.81
N PRO A 9 -10.48 47.65 3.55
CA PRO A 9 -10.27 46.37 2.88
C PRO A 9 -10.44 46.47 1.36
N ILE A 10 -9.95 45.47 0.62
CA ILE A 10 -10.30 45.27 -0.79
C ILE A 10 -10.79 43.83 -0.99
N ILE A 11 -12.08 43.72 -1.29
CA ILE A 11 -12.74 42.59 -1.92
C ILE A 11 -12.68 42.86 -3.45
N ASP A 12 -12.36 41.86 -4.29
CA ASP A 12 -13.28 41.26 -5.29
C ASP A 12 -12.58 40.50 -6.45
N LYS A 13 -13.14 39.31 -6.73
CA LYS A 13 -13.49 38.71 -8.04
C LYS A 13 -12.44 38.45 -9.16
N ALA A 14 -12.36 37.18 -9.59
CA ALA A 14 -12.95 36.66 -10.84
C ALA A 14 -12.10 35.58 -11.59
N ASN A 15 -12.70 34.38 -11.67
CA ASN A 15 -12.92 33.55 -12.87
C ASN A 15 -11.77 32.90 -13.69
N SER A 16 -11.75 31.57 -13.60
CA SER A 16 -11.81 30.57 -14.69
C SER A 16 -10.76 30.58 -15.83
N SER A 17 -9.99 29.50 -15.89
CA SER A 17 -9.48 28.91 -17.14
C SER A 17 -9.41 27.38 -16.97
N THR A 18 -10.40 26.67 -17.51
CA THR A 18 -10.32 25.84 -18.74
C THR A 18 -9.48 24.57 -18.63
N ASN A 19 -10.23 23.49 -18.43
CA ASN A 19 -10.03 22.11 -18.87
C ASN A 19 -9.19 22.00 -20.17
N LEU A 20 -8.05 21.31 -20.14
CA LEU A 20 -7.35 20.76 -21.32
C LEU A 20 -6.11 19.92 -20.90
N ARG A 21 -6.30 18.71 -20.36
CA ARG A 21 -5.32 17.61 -20.55
C ARG A 21 -5.87 16.21 -20.22
N GLU A 22 -7.09 15.91 -20.63
CA GLU A 22 -7.56 14.52 -20.73
C GLU A 22 -6.96 13.82 -21.97
N LYS A 23 -5.69 13.40 -21.91
CA LYS A 23 -5.11 12.32 -22.74
C LYS A 23 -3.59 12.26 -22.55
N ALA A 24 -3.11 11.50 -21.58
CA ALA A 24 -1.76 10.90 -21.61
C ALA A 24 -1.42 9.99 -20.41
N ALA A 25 -2.30 9.83 -19.40
CA ALA A 25 -1.91 9.17 -18.14
C ALA A 25 -2.41 7.72 -17.96
N ARG A 26 -2.98 7.08 -18.99
CA ARG A 26 -3.59 5.74 -18.83
C ARG A 26 -2.69 4.59 -19.27
N VAL A 27 -1.50 4.44 -18.70
CA VAL A 27 -0.81 3.12 -18.76
C VAL A 27 0.02 2.78 -17.50
N SER A 28 0.25 3.69 -16.55
CA SER A 28 1.21 3.43 -15.45
C SER A 28 0.68 3.74 -14.04
N ALA A 29 -0.63 3.67 -13.82
CA ALA A 29 -1.26 4.07 -12.56
C ALA A 29 -1.49 2.94 -11.54
N SER A 30 -1.17 1.68 -11.85
CA SER A 30 -1.66 0.56 -11.03
C SER A 30 -0.88 0.31 -9.72
N GLN A 31 0.15 1.08 -9.39
CA GLN A 31 0.96 0.88 -8.17
C GLN A 31 1.32 2.17 -7.41
N LEU A 32 1.01 3.35 -7.96
CA LEU A 32 1.35 4.65 -7.35
C LEU A 32 0.14 5.40 -6.76
N GLU A 33 -1.07 4.85 -6.87
CA GLU A 33 -2.29 5.49 -6.33
C GLU A 33 -2.55 5.21 -4.84
N LEU A 34 -1.63 4.52 -4.14
CA LEU A 34 -1.71 4.36 -2.67
C LEU A 34 -1.13 5.55 -1.91
N ILE A 35 -0.52 6.51 -2.61
CA ILE A 35 0.03 7.72 -1.99
C ILE A 35 -1.10 8.75 -1.88
N PRO A 36 -1.43 9.22 -0.66
CA PRO A 36 -2.44 10.25 -0.44
C PRO A 36 -2.13 11.50 -1.29
N THR A 37 -3.14 12.14 -1.87
CA THR A 37 -2.98 13.42 -2.58
C THR A 37 -2.37 14.55 -1.73
N ASP A 38 -2.45 14.43 -0.41
CA ASP A 38 -1.87 15.33 0.60
C ASP A 38 -0.57 14.77 1.23
N GLY A 39 -0.21 13.53 0.91
CA GLY A 39 0.94 12.80 1.51
C GLY A 39 0.82 12.51 3.01
N SER A 40 -0.29 12.90 3.66
CA SER A 40 -0.52 12.66 5.08
C SER A 40 -1.03 11.23 5.32
N MET A 41 -0.34 10.51 6.19
CA MET A 41 -0.71 9.15 6.61
C MET A 41 -0.62 9.08 8.14
N ASN A 42 -1.42 8.21 8.74
CA ASN A 42 -1.40 7.91 10.16
C ASN A 42 -1.19 6.40 10.37
N VAL A 43 -0.59 6.04 11.49
CA VAL A 43 -0.55 4.66 12.00
C VAL A 43 -1.31 4.59 13.31
N SER A 44 -2.30 3.71 13.39
CA SER A 44 -2.94 3.33 14.65
C SER A 44 -2.39 2.00 15.16
N PHE A 45 -1.99 1.99 16.42
CA PHE A 45 -1.38 0.86 17.10
C PHE A 45 -2.36 0.24 18.09
N TYR A 46 -2.60 -1.06 17.98
CA TYR A 46 -3.52 -1.81 18.82
C TYR A 46 -2.80 -2.93 19.56
N TYR A 47 -3.16 -3.11 20.83
CA TYR A 47 -2.82 -4.30 21.60
C TYR A 47 -4.02 -5.26 21.60
N ILE A 48 -3.79 -6.54 21.28
CA ILE A 48 -4.84 -7.56 21.17
C ILE A 48 -4.49 -8.76 22.07
N PRO A 49 -4.84 -8.73 23.37
CA PRO A 49 -4.36 -9.69 24.36
C PRO A 49 -4.71 -11.15 24.05
N HIS A 50 -5.81 -11.41 23.34
CA HIS A 50 -6.24 -12.76 23.01
C HIS A 50 -5.85 -13.22 21.60
N MET A 51 -5.02 -12.47 20.88
CA MET A 51 -4.40 -12.92 19.63
C MET A 51 -3.21 -13.85 19.96
N SER A 52 -3.49 -15.08 20.39
CA SER A 52 -2.49 -16.04 20.89
C SER A 52 -2.12 -17.14 19.90
N SER A 53 -2.74 -17.18 18.72
CA SER A 53 -2.51 -18.21 17.71
C SER A 53 -2.62 -17.66 16.30
N ALA A 54 -2.06 -18.42 15.34
CA ALA A 54 -2.20 -18.11 13.92
C ALA A 54 -3.67 -18.08 13.45
N VAL A 55 -4.55 -18.84 14.10
CA VAL A 55 -6.00 -18.82 13.79
C VAL A 55 -6.61 -17.47 14.15
N GLU A 56 -6.25 -16.89 15.29
CA GLU A 56 -6.73 -15.56 15.68
C GLU A 56 -6.13 -14.46 14.81
N VAL A 57 -4.85 -14.58 14.41
CA VAL A 57 -4.24 -13.68 13.41
C VAL A 57 -5.05 -13.71 12.11
N LEU A 58 -5.39 -14.90 11.61
CA LEU A 58 -6.22 -15.03 10.42
C LEU A 58 -7.61 -14.43 10.61
N ARG A 59 -8.19 -14.55 11.79
CA ARG A 59 -9.48 -13.95 12.13
C ARG A 59 -9.42 -12.41 12.12
N VAL A 60 -8.36 -11.83 12.70
CA VAL A 60 -8.08 -10.39 12.63
C VAL A 60 -7.93 -9.96 11.18
N ARG A 61 -7.08 -10.63 10.38
CA ARG A 61 -6.91 -10.33 8.95
C ARG A 61 -8.22 -10.38 8.18
N LYS A 62 -9.04 -11.40 8.40
CA LYS A 62 -10.36 -11.53 7.76
C LYS A 62 -11.29 -10.38 8.14
N ALA A 63 -11.26 -9.91 9.37
CA ALA A 63 -12.06 -8.78 9.81
C ALA A 63 -11.64 -7.47 9.12
N LEU A 64 -10.34 -7.31 8.84
CA LEU A 64 -9.79 -6.14 8.16
C LEU A 64 -10.14 -6.08 6.66
N LEU A 65 -10.48 -7.22 6.03
CA LEU A 65 -10.82 -7.26 4.59
C LEU A 65 -11.99 -6.36 4.22
N SER A 66 -12.95 -6.16 5.12
CA SER A 66 -14.10 -5.26 4.88
C SER A 66 -13.73 -3.78 4.85
N PHE A 67 -12.48 -3.43 5.13
CA PHE A 67 -11.97 -2.06 5.25
C PHE A 67 -10.82 -1.77 4.29
N SER A 68 -10.71 -2.51 3.18
CA SER A 68 -9.69 -2.31 2.15
C SER A 68 -9.64 -0.89 1.59
N ASP A 69 -10.78 -0.19 1.63
CA ASP A 69 -10.89 1.17 1.09
C ASP A 69 -10.45 2.24 2.10
N GLN A 70 -10.33 1.88 3.39
CA GLN A 70 -9.92 2.77 4.48
C GLN A 70 -8.48 2.53 4.92
N LEU A 71 -7.99 1.30 4.74
CA LEU A 71 -6.68 0.85 5.20
C LEU A 71 -5.73 0.72 4.01
N ILE A 72 -4.58 1.39 4.13
CA ILE A 72 -3.47 1.29 3.17
C ILE A 72 -2.74 -0.04 3.37
N GLU A 73 -2.36 -0.33 4.62
CA GLU A 73 -1.61 -1.52 5.00
C GLU A 73 -1.94 -1.92 6.44
N HIS A 74 -1.66 -3.18 6.79
CA HIS A 74 -1.66 -3.65 8.17
C HIS A 74 -0.44 -4.54 8.47
N GLY A 75 0.16 -4.34 9.64
CA GLY A 75 1.23 -5.19 10.19
C GLY A 75 0.76 -5.91 11.44
N ILE A 76 0.96 -7.23 11.52
CA ILE A 76 0.59 -8.03 12.70
C ILE A 76 1.84 -8.69 13.25
N ASP A 77 2.13 -8.40 14.52
CA ASP A 77 3.12 -9.10 15.33
C ASP A 77 2.40 -10.01 16.34
N LEU A 78 2.51 -11.32 16.13
CA LEU A 78 1.88 -12.32 16.99
C LEU A 78 2.57 -12.41 18.36
N GLU A 79 3.89 -12.24 18.43
CA GLU A 79 4.63 -12.37 19.68
C GLU A 79 4.33 -11.19 20.61
N ALA A 80 4.36 -9.97 20.07
CA ALA A 80 4.00 -8.75 20.78
C ALA A 80 2.48 -8.55 20.95
N ARG A 81 1.66 -9.38 20.29
CA ARG A 81 0.19 -9.24 20.22
C ARG A 81 -0.24 -7.86 19.74
N HIS A 82 0.47 -7.35 18.75
CA HIS A 82 0.38 -5.98 18.29
C HIS A 82 -0.11 -5.92 16.84
N LEU A 83 -0.97 -4.94 16.55
CA LEU A 83 -1.49 -4.66 15.22
C LEU A 83 -1.23 -3.19 14.90
N ALA A 84 -0.55 -2.95 13.79
CA ALA A 84 -0.37 -1.62 13.20
C ALA A 84 -1.31 -1.49 11.99
N LEU A 85 -2.07 -0.40 11.93
CA LEU A 85 -2.97 -0.07 10.82
C LEU A 85 -2.57 1.27 10.21
N TYR A 86 -2.29 1.28 8.91
CA TYR A 86 -1.94 2.48 8.16
C TYR A 86 -3.17 3.01 7.44
N HIS A 87 -3.49 4.29 7.63
CA HIS A 87 -4.71 4.92 7.12
C HIS A 87 -4.51 6.43 6.90
N GLN A 88 -5.38 7.05 6.12
CA GLN A 88 -5.37 8.51 5.90
C GLN A 88 -6.34 9.18 6.86
N ASP A 89 -7.59 8.71 6.83
CA ASP A 89 -8.70 9.22 7.64
C ASP A 89 -8.88 8.46 8.94
N ALA A 90 -9.60 9.05 9.90
CA ALA A 90 -9.94 8.38 11.14
C ALA A 90 -10.73 7.07 10.87
N ILE A 91 -10.38 6.00 11.61
CA ILE A 91 -10.91 4.64 11.43
C ILE A 91 -11.75 4.12 12.63
N PRO A 92 -12.78 4.85 13.10
CA PRO A 92 -13.59 4.39 14.23
C PRO A 92 -14.36 3.09 13.94
N GLU A 93 -14.80 2.87 12.69
CA GLU A 93 -15.51 1.66 12.26
C GLU A 93 -14.62 0.42 12.32
N VAL A 94 -13.35 0.57 11.92
CA VAL A 94 -12.33 -0.49 12.01
C VAL A 94 -12.09 -0.84 13.47
N THR A 95 -11.94 0.17 14.33
CA THR A 95 -11.78 -0.01 15.78
C THR A 95 -12.95 -0.80 16.37
N ALA A 96 -14.18 -0.41 16.05
CA ALA A 96 -15.38 -1.12 16.49
C ALA A 96 -15.44 -2.56 15.95
N ALA A 97 -14.98 -2.81 14.73
CA ALA A 97 -14.89 -4.16 14.16
C ALA A 97 -13.88 -5.04 14.91
N LEU A 98 -12.70 -4.51 15.24
CA LEU A 98 -11.70 -5.21 16.04
C LEU A 98 -12.23 -5.56 17.44
N GLN A 99 -12.93 -4.63 18.09
CA GLN A 99 -13.57 -4.87 19.39
C GLN A 99 -14.62 -5.98 19.33
N ARG A 100 -15.44 -6.03 18.26
CA ARG A 100 -16.45 -7.09 18.04
C ARG A 100 -15.86 -8.48 17.83
N LEU A 101 -14.56 -8.62 17.56
CA LEU A 101 -13.91 -9.93 17.55
C LEU A 101 -13.83 -10.56 18.94
N ASN A 102 -14.04 -9.79 20.00
CA ASN A 102 -13.93 -10.21 21.40
C ASN A 102 -12.53 -10.76 21.72
N LEU A 103 -11.50 -10.17 21.12
CA LEU A 103 -10.09 -10.50 21.38
C LEU A 103 -9.40 -9.49 22.31
N GLY A 104 -10.17 -8.57 22.89
CA GLY A 104 -9.68 -7.52 23.79
C GLY A 104 -8.92 -6.39 23.09
N ALA A 105 -9.17 -6.18 21.79
CA ALA A 105 -8.45 -5.17 21.02
C ALA A 105 -8.62 -3.76 21.59
N GLU A 106 -7.50 -3.10 21.88
CA GLU A 106 -7.45 -1.76 22.46
C GLU A 106 -6.52 -0.86 21.64
N LEU A 107 -7.03 0.30 21.23
CA LEU A 107 -6.23 1.33 20.57
C LEU A 107 -5.29 1.96 21.60
N GLN A 108 -3.99 1.80 21.39
CA GLN A 108 -2.96 2.36 22.26
C GLN A 108 -2.64 3.80 21.88
N GLN A 109 -2.45 4.06 20.59
CA GLN A 109 -2.11 5.38 20.08
C GLN A 109 -2.31 5.47 18.56
N THR A 110 -2.46 6.70 18.08
CA THR A 110 -2.43 7.04 16.66
C THR A 110 -1.35 8.10 16.44
N LEU A 111 -0.44 7.85 15.51
CA LEU A 111 0.68 8.74 15.21
C LEU A 111 0.69 9.09 13.72
N PRO A 112 1.12 10.31 13.34
CA PRO A 112 1.39 10.61 11.95
C PRO A 112 2.53 9.72 11.43
N HIS A 113 2.32 9.09 10.28
CA HIS A 113 3.35 8.38 9.53
C HIS A 113 3.84 9.24 8.38
N TYR A 114 5.14 9.55 8.39
CA TYR A 114 5.80 10.15 7.25
C TYR A 114 6.67 9.10 6.58
N GLU A 115 6.36 8.75 5.34
CA GLU A 115 7.36 8.13 4.48
C GLU A 115 8.31 9.25 4.01
N PRO A 116 9.62 9.14 4.27
CA PRO A 116 10.58 10.01 3.63
C PRO A 116 10.43 9.90 2.12
N LEU A 117 9.98 10.97 1.45
CA LEU A 117 10.09 11.04 0.00
C LEU A 117 11.56 10.88 -0.35
N GLU A 118 11.91 9.71 -0.89
CA GLU A 118 13.16 9.51 -1.61
C GLU A 118 13.12 10.43 -2.83
N LEU A 119 13.61 11.66 -2.65
CA LEU A 119 13.82 12.61 -3.74
C LEU A 119 14.89 12.02 -4.65
N SER A 120 14.45 11.23 -5.62
CA SER A 120 15.23 10.91 -6.80
C SER A 120 15.49 12.23 -7.53
N THR A 121 16.55 12.92 -7.14
CA THR A 121 17.16 13.96 -7.96
C THR A 121 17.71 13.26 -9.19
N ALA A 122 16.84 13.09 -10.19
CA ALA A 122 17.25 12.83 -11.55
C ALA A 122 18.07 14.04 -12.02
N GLN A 123 19.39 13.99 -11.75
CA GLN A 123 20.37 14.75 -12.51
C GLN A 123 20.31 14.22 -13.93
N HIS A 124 19.48 14.89 -14.73
CA HIS A 124 19.44 14.77 -16.17
C HIS A 124 20.69 15.46 -16.71
N GLU A 125 21.87 14.85 -16.58
CA GLU A 125 23.04 15.23 -17.36
C GLU A 125 23.11 14.37 -18.61
N SER A 126 22.67 14.99 -19.70
CA SER A 126 22.86 14.52 -21.07
C SER A 126 24.35 14.42 -21.41
N THR A 127 24.85 13.22 -21.69
CA THR A 127 25.92 13.06 -22.69
C THR A 127 25.78 11.72 -23.41
N GLN A 128 25.77 11.84 -24.73
CA GLN A 128 25.51 10.85 -25.76
C GLN A 128 26.60 9.75 -25.86
N ASN A 129 26.16 8.58 -26.34
CA ASN A 129 26.90 7.54 -27.10
C ASN A 129 27.55 6.38 -26.32
N LYS A 130 26.82 5.25 -26.21
CA LYS A 130 27.28 3.94 -26.71
C LYS A 130 26.12 2.92 -26.80
N SER A 131 26.05 2.25 -27.94
CA SER A 131 25.07 1.25 -28.36
C SER A 131 25.22 -0.13 -27.70
N MET A 132 24.07 -0.85 -27.57
CA MET A 132 23.86 -2.32 -27.58
C MET A 132 23.79 -3.07 -26.21
N PRO A 133 23.06 -4.21 -26.10
CA PRO A 133 21.61 -4.48 -26.25
C PRO A 133 20.97 -5.00 -24.91
N PRO A 134 19.64 -5.26 -24.86
CA PRO A 134 18.93 -5.59 -23.62
C PRO A 134 18.89 -7.11 -23.28
N SER A 135 19.00 -7.40 -21.98
CA SER A 135 18.35 -8.52 -21.26
C SER A 135 18.40 -9.93 -21.86
N GLU A 136 19.54 -10.63 -21.79
CA GLU A 136 19.60 -12.09 -21.97
C GLU A 136 19.98 -12.85 -20.68
N SER A 137 20.64 -12.19 -19.72
CA SER A 137 21.18 -12.85 -18.52
C SER A 137 20.14 -13.22 -17.44
N VAL A 138 18.99 -12.53 -17.40
CA VAL A 138 17.94 -12.79 -16.39
C VAL A 138 16.89 -13.80 -16.87
N LEU A 139 16.61 -13.83 -18.17
CA LEU A 139 15.66 -14.80 -18.75
C LEU A 139 16.27 -16.20 -18.88
N SER A 140 17.56 -16.31 -19.21
CA SER A 140 18.26 -17.60 -19.26
C SER A 140 18.38 -18.26 -17.89
N LEU A 141 18.52 -17.45 -16.83
CA LEU A 141 18.59 -17.97 -15.47
C LEU A 141 17.25 -18.58 -15.04
N MET A 142 16.12 -17.94 -15.38
CA MET A 142 14.80 -18.54 -15.12
C MET A 142 14.53 -19.79 -15.98
N GLN A 143 14.99 -19.84 -17.23
CA GLN A 143 14.80 -21.00 -18.11
C GLN A 143 15.42 -22.29 -17.56
N GLN A 144 16.56 -22.21 -16.87
CA GLN A 144 17.23 -23.38 -16.29
C GLN A 144 16.49 -23.96 -15.08
N PHE A 145 15.75 -23.14 -14.32
CA PHE A 145 14.97 -23.62 -13.18
C PHE A 145 13.66 -24.30 -13.61
N PHE A 146 12.98 -23.82 -14.66
CA PHE A 146 11.70 -24.41 -15.07
C PHE A 146 11.82 -25.80 -15.70
N SER A 147 12.91 -26.10 -16.41
CA SER A 147 13.08 -27.40 -17.08
C SER A 147 13.30 -28.56 -16.10
N ALA A 148 14.04 -28.34 -15.02
CA ALA A 148 14.30 -29.38 -14.01
C ALA A 148 13.05 -29.71 -13.16
N VAL A 149 12.15 -28.75 -12.98
CA VAL A 149 10.90 -28.93 -12.20
C VAL A 149 9.82 -29.64 -13.03
N PHE A 150 9.81 -29.45 -14.35
CA PHE A 150 8.75 -29.98 -15.21
C PHE A 150 8.74 -31.52 -15.32
N GLU A 151 9.91 -32.17 -15.30
CA GLU A 151 9.99 -33.64 -15.39
C GLU A 151 9.38 -34.35 -14.18
N LYS A 152 9.56 -33.79 -12.97
CA LYS A 152 8.91 -34.33 -11.75
C LYS A 152 7.39 -34.09 -11.75
N VAL A 153 6.94 -32.95 -12.25
CA VAL A 153 5.50 -32.63 -12.35
C VAL A 153 4.80 -33.58 -13.33
N ARG A 154 5.44 -33.93 -14.45
CA ARG A 154 4.85 -34.83 -15.46
C ARG A 154 4.66 -36.26 -14.94
N LEU A 155 5.58 -36.75 -14.11
CA LEU A 155 5.45 -38.04 -13.44
C LEU A 155 4.35 -38.02 -12.37
N TRP A 156 4.21 -36.90 -11.64
CA TRP A 156 3.16 -36.74 -10.63
C TRP A 156 1.76 -36.73 -11.25
N ILE A 157 1.58 -36.04 -12.39
CA ILE A 157 0.30 -36.01 -13.13
C ILE A 157 -0.08 -37.42 -13.62
N LYS A 158 0.89 -38.23 -14.08
CA LYS A 158 0.62 -39.63 -14.47
C LYS A 158 0.24 -40.51 -13.28
N ALA A 159 0.86 -40.33 -12.12
CA ALA A 159 0.54 -41.08 -10.91
C ALA A 159 -0.84 -40.73 -10.34
N VAL A 160 -1.30 -39.49 -10.51
CA VAL A 160 -2.64 -39.05 -10.07
C VAL A 160 -3.74 -39.59 -10.99
N ARG A 161 -3.49 -39.72 -12.30
CA ARG A 161 -4.48 -40.27 -13.24
C ARG A 161 -4.73 -41.77 -13.08
N ASN A 162 -3.77 -42.54 -12.56
CA ASN A 162 -3.92 -43.99 -12.38
C ASN A 162 -4.66 -44.39 -11.09
N LYS A 163 -5.08 -43.42 -10.26
CA LYS A 163 -5.87 -43.65 -9.04
C LYS A 163 -7.38 -43.45 -9.23
N GLN A 164 -7.82 -43.13 -10.44
CA GLN A 164 -9.24 -42.86 -10.73
C GLN A 164 -9.96 -44.05 -11.42
N ASP A 165 -9.24 -45.14 -11.70
CA ASP A 165 -9.79 -46.40 -12.25
C ASP A 165 -9.57 -47.58 -11.29
N GLN A 166 -9.90 -47.41 -10.00
CA GLN A 166 -10.03 -48.52 -9.05
C GLN A 166 -11.22 -48.33 -8.11
#